data_AF-A0A392VJB2-F1
#
_entry.id   AF-A0A392VJB2-F1
#
_cell.length_a   1.000
_cell.length_b   1.000
_cell.length_c   1.000
_cell.angle_alpha   90.00
_cell.angle_beta   90.00
_cell.angle_gamma   90.00
#
_symmetry.space_group_name_H-M   'P 1'
#
loop_
_entity.id
_entity.type
_entity.pdbx_description
1 polymer ?
#
loop_
_entity_poly.entity_id
_entity_poly.type
_entity_poly.pdbx_seq_one_letter_code
_entity_poly.pdbx_strand_id
1 'polypeptide(L)' 'NQQGGNDERRLDRFMKQEPPKFDGGHNPDDAYKWLQEIERIFRVMEATDAQKVMMATHRLTDEADFWWGNT' A
#
# COMPACT_ATOMS: atom_id res chain seq x y z
N ASN A 1 -11.98 13.72 -16.79
CA ASN A 1 -10.85 13.75 -15.84
C ASN A 1 -11.29 13.36 -14.42
N GLN A 2 -11.88 12.16 -14.25
CA GLN A 2 -12.54 11.73 -12.99
C GLN A 2 -11.75 10.70 -12.16
N GLN A 3 -10.52 10.34 -12.57
CA GLN A 3 -9.73 9.30 -11.91
C GLN A 3 -9.02 9.82 -10.65
N GLY A 4 -8.34 10.97 -10.71
CA GLY A 4 -7.57 11.50 -9.58
C GLY A 4 -8.36 11.72 -8.27
N GLY A 5 -9.58 12.26 -8.34
CA GLY A 5 -10.37 12.53 -7.13
C GLY A 5 -10.96 11.29 -6.44
N ASN A 6 -11.07 10.16 -7.15
CA ASN A 6 -11.52 8.90 -6.56
C ASN A 6 -10.38 8.12 -5.92
N ASP A 7 -9.17 8.26 -6.47
CA ASP A 7 -7.96 7.62 -5.95
C ASP A 7 -7.51 8.30 -4.65
N GLU A 8 -7.60 9.63 -4.58
CA GLU A 8 -7.29 10.42 -3.38
C GLU A 8 -8.22 10.09 -2.19
N ARG A 9 -9.54 9.98 -2.43
CA ARG A 9 -10.51 9.56 -1.39
C ARG A 9 -10.33 8.11 -0.92
N ARG A 10 -9.71 7.27 -1.74
CA ARG A 10 -9.39 5.88 -1.37
C ARG A 10 -8.08 5.81 -0.59
N LEU A 11 -7.07 6.57 -1.00
CA LEU A 11 -5.83 6.75 -0.24
C LEU A 11 -6.13 7.31 1.16
N ASP A 12 -7.01 8.31 1.28
CA ASP A 12 -7.44 8.83 2.58
C ASP A 12 -8.11 7.75 3.45
N ARG A 13 -8.96 6.90 2.86
CA ARG A 13 -9.59 5.79 3.59
C ARG A 13 -8.57 4.74 4.00
N PHE A 14 -7.62 4.43 3.13
CA PHE A 14 -6.52 3.52 3.42
C PHE A 14 -5.64 4.06 4.55
N MET A 15 -5.23 5.33 4.50
CA MET A 15 -4.43 5.97 5.54
C MET A 15 -5.18 6.06 6.87
N LYS A 16 -6.51 6.26 6.86
CA LYS A 16 -7.37 6.18 8.05
C LYS A 16 -7.45 4.80 8.70
N GLN A 17 -7.09 3.72 7.98
CA GLN A 17 -6.96 2.39 8.59
C GLN A 17 -5.59 2.18 9.26
N GLU A 18 -4.73 3.19 9.27
CA GLU A 18 -3.37 3.15 9.83
C GLU A 18 -2.61 1.87 9.45
N PRO A 19 -2.46 1.57 8.14
CA PRO A 19 -1.84 0.34 7.70
C PRO A 19 -0.41 0.26 8.24
N PRO A 20 0.02 -0.93 8.68
CA PRO A 20 1.35 -1.12 9.22
C PRO A 20 2.40 -0.75 8.16
N LYS A 21 3.45 -0.06 8.59
CA LYS A 21 4.65 0.13 7.74
C LYS A 21 5.45 -1.17 7.74
N PHE A 22 5.92 -1.57 6.57
CA PHE A 22 6.97 -2.57 6.47
C PHE A 22 8.30 -1.87 6.66
N ASP A 23 9.08 -2.31 7.64
CA ASP A 23 10.40 -1.76 7.98
C ASP A 23 11.54 -2.43 7.19
N GLY A 24 11.22 -3.31 6.25
CA GLY A 24 12.23 -4.06 5.50
C GLY A 24 12.85 -5.21 6.30
N GLY A 25 12.22 -5.62 7.42
CA GLY A 25 12.70 -6.71 8.26
C GLY A 25 13.05 -7.96 7.45
N HIS A 26 14.24 -8.52 7.69
CA HIS A 26 14.74 -9.74 7.03
C HIS A 26 13.97 -11.03 7.40
N ASN A 27 12.97 -10.92 8.28
CA ASN A 27 12.23 -12.07 8.76
C ASN A 27 11.02 -12.35 7.85
N PRO A 28 10.97 -13.50 7.16
CA PRO A 28 9.86 -13.83 6.28
C PRO A 28 8.51 -13.90 7.01
N ASP A 29 8.50 -14.24 8.30
CA ASP A 29 7.27 -14.26 9.11
C ASP A 29 6.68 -12.86 9.32
N ASP A 30 7.54 -11.84 9.48
CA ASP A 30 7.10 -10.47 9.71
C ASP A 30 6.63 -9.82 8.40
N ALA A 31 7.27 -10.16 7.27
CA ALA A 31 6.78 -9.82 5.94
C ALA A 31 5.41 -10.47 5.65
N TYR A 32 5.22 -11.74 6.05
CA TYR A 32 3.95 -12.43 5.86
C TYR A 32 2.83 -11.83 6.72
N LYS A 33 3.10 -11.52 7.99
CA LYS A 33 2.13 -10.83 8.87
C LYS A 33 1.76 -9.46 8.33
N TRP A 34 2.74 -8.68 7.88
CA TRP A 34 2.52 -7.38 7.25
C TRP A 34 1.60 -7.50 6.02
N LEU A 35 1.89 -8.47 5.14
CA LEU A 35 1.09 -8.71 3.94
C LEU A 35 -0.35 -9.09 4.31
N GLN A 36 -0.56 -9.98 5.28
CA GLN A 36 -1.89 -10.38 5.74
C GLN A 36 -2.70 -9.19 6.29
N GLU A 37 -2.07 -8.30 7.04
CA GLU A 37 -2.72 -7.10 7.57
C GLU A 37 -3.10 -6.13 6.45
N ILE A 38 -2.21 -5.92 5.47
CA ILE A 38 -2.48 -5.10 4.29
C ILE A 38 -3.61 -5.70 3.43
N GLU A 39 -3.59 -7.01 3.19
CA GLU A 39 -4.64 -7.70 2.45
C GLU A 39 -6.01 -7.58 3.13
N ARG A 40 -6.04 -7.64 4.47
CA ARG A 40 -7.27 -7.42 5.24
C ARG A 40 -7.84 -6.02 5.01
N ILE A 41 -6.99 -4.99 5.01
CA ILE A 41 -7.39 -3.61 4.75
C ILE A 41 -7.91 -3.47 3.31
N PHE A 42 -7.23 -4.06 2.32
CA PHE A 42 -7.69 -4.05 0.94
C PHE A 42 -9.04 -4.74 0.75
N ARG A 43 -9.29 -5.84 1.48
CA ARG A 43 -10.56 -6.54 1.45
C ARG A 43 -11.70 -5.69 2.03
N VAL A 44 -11.46 -4.96 3.12
CA VAL A 44 -12.45 -4.05 3.73
C VAL A 44 -12.76 -2.87 2.79
N MET A 45 -11.77 -2.42 2.02
CA MET A 45 -11.96 -1.32 1.07
C MET A 45 -12.57 -1.75 -0.28
N GLU A 46 -12.74 -3.06 -0.52
CA GLU A 46 -13.13 -3.63 -1.81
C GLU A 46 -12.25 -3.06 -2.97
N ALA A 47 -10.96 -2.88 -2.69
CA ALA A 47 -10.02 -2.29 -3.65
C ALA A 47 -9.74 -3.29 -4.79
N THR A 48 -9.71 -2.79 -6.03
CA THR A 48 -9.30 -3.60 -7.19
C THR A 48 -7.80 -3.81 -7.18
N ASP A 49 -7.29 -4.86 -7.84
CA ASP A 49 -5.86 -5.17 -7.82
C ASP A 49 -4.98 -4.01 -8.30
N ALA A 50 -5.43 -3.25 -9.31
CA ALA A 50 -4.75 -2.03 -9.76
C ALA A 50 -4.66 -0.95 -8.66
N GLN A 51 -5.69 -0.83 -7.82
CA GLN A 51 -5.72 0.13 -6.70
C GLN A 51 -4.86 -0.35 -5.53
N LYS A 52 -4.83 -1.66 -5.26
CA LYS A 52 -3.95 -2.26 -4.25
C LYS A 52 -2.49 -1.96 -4.56
N VAL A 53 -2.09 -2.14 -5.83
CA VAL A 53 -0.73 -1.83 -6.30
C VAL A 53 -0.39 -0.36 -6.04
N MET A 54 -1.26 0.57 -6.42
CA MET A 54 -1.03 2.00 -6.20
C MET A 54 -0.83 2.36 -4.71
N MET A 55 -1.66 1.80 -3.82
CA MET A 55 -1.61 2.07 -2.39
C MET A 55 -0.43 1.37 -1.69
N ALA A 56 -0.12 0.14 -2.10
CA ALA A 56 1.02 -0.61 -1.58
C ALA A 56 2.35 0.05 -1.96
N THR A 57 2.49 0.49 -3.21
CA THR A 57 3.67 1.24 -3.67
C THR A 57 3.88 2.50 -2.84
N HIS A 58 2.82 3.24 -2.52
CA HIS A 58 2.92 4.44 -1.69
C HIS A 58 3.34 4.15 -0.23
N ARG A 59 3.21 2.90 0.26
CA ARG A 59 3.66 2.48 1.60
C ARG A 59 5.03 1.80 1.62
N LEU A 60 5.59 1.43 0.47
CA LEU A 60 6.95 0.86 0.31
C LEU A 60 8.04 1.95 0.24
N THR A 61 7.75 3.13 0.77
CA THR A 61 8.46 4.42 0.65
C THR A 61 9.79 4.50 1.40
N ASP A 62 10.62 3.47 1.34
CA ASP A 62 12.04 3.59 1.71
C ASP A 62 13.00 2.94 0.70
N GLU A 63 12.56 1.99 -0.14
CA GLU A 63 13.46 1.36 -1.14
C GLU A 63 12.93 1.41 -2.59
N ALA A 64 11.61 1.50 -2.78
CA ALA A 64 11.00 1.46 -4.12
C ALA A 64 11.02 2.82 -4.86
N ASP A 65 10.93 3.94 -4.14
CA ASP A 65 11.01 5.29 -4.74
C ASP A 65 12.40 5.60 -5.31
N PHE A 66 13.46 5.04 -4.71
CA PHE A 66 14.83 5.17 -5.20
C PHE A 66 15.04 4.43 -6.53
N TRP A 67 14.36 3.29 -6.73
CA TRP A 67 14.46 2.48 -7.94
C TRP A 67 13.66 3.07 -9.12
N TRP A 68 12.51 3.69 -8.86
CA TRP A 68 11.67 4.27 -9.93
C TRP A 68 12.12 5.67 -10.39
N GLY A 69 12.79 6.44 -9.53
CA GLY A 69 13.32 7.76 -9.90
C GLY A 69 14.62 7.74 -10.72
N ASN A 70 15.23 6.56 -10.91
CA ASN A 70 16.54 6.42 -11.55
C ASN A 70 16.54 5.51 -12.79
N THR A 71 15.40 5.35 -13.47
CA THR A 71 15.33 4.78 -14.83
C THR A 71 14.55 5.72 -15.75
#